data_AF-A0A7K8VTV6-F1
#
_entry.id   AF-A0A7K8VTV6-F1
#
_cell.length_a   1.000
_cell.length_b   1.000
_cell.length_c   1.000
_cell.angle_alpha   90.00
_cell.angle_beta   90.00
_cell.angle_gamma   90.00
#
_symmetry.space_group_name_H-M   'P 1'
#
loop_
_entity.id
_entity.type
_entity.pdbx_description
1 polymer ?
#
loop_
_entity_poly.entity_id
_entity_poly.type
_entity_poly.pdbx_seq_one_letter_code
_entity_poly.pdbx_strand_id
1 'polypeptide(L)'
;MDWKTLQALLSGVNKYSTAFGRIWLSVVFVFRVLVYVVAAERVWGDEQKDFDCNTRQPGCTNVCYDHFFPISHIRLWALQLIFVTCPSLLVIMHVAYREDREKKNREKNGENCPKLYSDTGKKHGGLWWTYLLSLFFKLIIEIL
;
A
#
# COMPACT_ATOMS: atom_id res chain seq x y z
N MET A 1 10.45 -9.26 -7.68
CA MET A 1 9.73 -8.00 -7.98
C MET A 1 10.75 -7.00 -8.54
N ASP A 2 10.48 -6.38 -9.70
CA ASP A 2 11.47 -5.50 -10.36
C ASP A 2 11.70 -4.20 -9.56
N TRP A 3 12.96 -3.87 -9.27
CA TRP A 3 13.35 -2.65 -8.54
C TRP A 3 12.83 -1.36 -9.21
N LYS A 4 12.68 -1.40 -10.54
CA LYS A 4 12.20 -0.27 -11.34
C LYS A 4 10.73 0.09 -11.08
N THR A 5 9.85 -0.90 -10.86
CA THR A 5 8.42 -0.62 -10.59
C THR A 5 8.24 -0.02 -9.20
N LEU A 6 9.01 -0.52 -8.23
CA LEU A 6 9.09 0.01 -6.87
C LEU A 6 9.54 1.48 -6.85
N GLN A 7 10.59 1.80 -7.62
CA GLN A 7 11.11 3.16 -7.75
C GLN A 7 10.11 4.12 -8.42
N ALA A 8 9.37 3.66 -9.43
CA ALA A 8 8.35 4.46 -10.10
C ALA A 8 7.18 4.80 -9.16
N LEU A 9 6.71 3.83 -8.37
CA LEU A 9 5.66 4.04 -7.36
C LEU A 9 6.11 5.02 -6.28
N LEU A 10 7.34 4.87 -5.77
CA LEU A 10 7.92 5.78 -4.79
C LEU A 10 8.03 7.22 -5.28
N SER A 11 8.50 7.42 -6.50
CA SER A 11 8.65 8.76 -7.10
C SER A 11 7.29 9.46 -7.22
N GLY A 12 6.26 8.72 -7.65
CA GLY A 12 4.89 9.23 -7.74
C GLY A 12 4.34 9.65 -6.38
N VAL A 13 4.45 8.80 -5.35
CA VAL A 13 3.89 9.11 -4.02
C VAL A 13 4.65 10.27 -3.36
N ASN A 14 5.97 10.37 -3.55
CA ASN A 14 6.80 11.42 -2.97
C ASN A 14 6.47 12.82 -3.52
N LYS A 15 6.05 12.91 -4.79
CA LYS A 15 5.69 14.18 -5.47
C LYS A 15 4.44 14.85 -4.89
N TYR A 16 3.49 14.08 -4.40
CA TYR A 16 2.19 14.58 -3.91
C TYR A 16 2.06 14.54 -2.36
N SER A 17 3.12 14.12 -1.65
CA SER A 17 3.10 13.96 -0.19
C SER A 17 3.65 15.19 0.55
N THR A 18 3.08 15.48 1.72
CA THR A 18 3.58 16.54 2.62
C THR A 18 4.92 16.14 3.23
N ALA A 19 5.73 17.08 3.75
CA ALA A 19 7.01 16.77 4.38
C ALA A 19 6.92 15.62 5.41
N PHE A 20 5.88 15.64 6.26
CA PHE A 20 5.58 14.56 7.21
C PHE A 20 5.23 13.23 6.51
N GLY A 21 4.41 13.27 5.46
CA GLY A 21 4.05 12.08 4.70
C GLY A 21 5.22 11.46 3.93
N ARG A 22 6.21 12.27 3.51
CA ARG A 22 7.45 11.78 2.88
C ARG A 22 8.32 11.01 3.87
N ILE A 23 8.44 11.51 5.10
CA ILE A 23 9.16 10.81 6.18
C ILE A 23 8.44 9.50 6.52
N TRP A 24 7.12 9.53 6.72
CA TRP A 24 6.33 8.33 7.01
C TRP A 24 6.45 7.26 5.91
N LEU A 25 6.35 7.67 4.64
CA LEU A 25 6.53 6.76 3.51
C LEU A 25 7.93 6.16 3.47
N SER A 26 8.97 6.96 3.71
CA SER A 26 10.34 6.46 3.76
C SER A 26 10.51 5.44 4.89
N VAL A 27 9.92 5.68 6.07
CA VAL A 27 9.99 4.75 7.21
C VAL A 27 9.25 3.45 6.90
N VAL A 28 7.99 3.51 6.46
CA VAL A 28 7.19 2.32 6.12
C VAL A 28 7.88 1.51 5.02
N PHE A 29 8.43 2.18 4.01
CA PHE A 29 9.10 1.51 2.91
C PHE A 29 10.41 0.82 3.34
N VAL A 30 11.27 1.50 4.10
CA VAL A 30 12.56 0.94 4.54
C VAL A 30 12.36 -0.12 5.62
N PHE A 31 11.48 0.10 6.59
CA PHE A 31 11.35 -0.84 7.71
C PHE A 31 10.37 -1.96 7.46
N ARG A 32 9.30 -1.77 6.68
CA ARG A 32 8.33 -2.85 6.43
C ARG A 32 8.54 -3.54 5.10
N VAL A 33 8.62 -2.81 4.00
CA VAL A 33 8.71 -3.44 2.66
C VAL A 33 10.05 -4.12 2.48
N LEU A 34 11.17 -3.47 2.83
CA LEU A 34 12.49 -4.07 2.68
C LEU A 34 12.70 -5.27 3.62
N VAL A 35 12.28 -5.18 4.88
CA VAL A 35 12.36 -6.31 5.84
C VAL A 35 11.48 -7.48 5.39
N TYR A 36 10.27 -7.20 4.88
CA TYR A 36 9.39 -8.23 4.34
C TYR A 36 10.04 -8.98 3.16
N VAL A 37 10.58 -8.25 2.18
CA VAL A 37 11.18 -8.85 0.97
C VAL A 37 12.50 -9.56 1.26
N VAL A 38 13.36 -9.01 2.12
CA VAL A 38 14.70 -9.54 2.32
C VAL A 38 14.73 -10.64 3.38
N ALA A 39 14.04 -10.43 4.50
CA ALA A 39 14.12 -11.32 5.66
C ALA A 39 12.92 -12.26 5.75
N ALA A 40 11.69 -11.72 5.67
CA ALA A 40 10.50 -12.53 5.95
C ALA A 40 10.30 -13.64 4.91
N GLU A 41 10.41 -13.32 3.61
CA GLU A 41 10.25 -14.31 2.53
C GLU A 41 11.30 -15.42 2.57
N ARG A 42 12.51 -15.13 3.06
CA ARG A 42 13.58 -16.12 3.20
C ARG A 42 13.42 -17.02 4.42
N VAL A 43 12.96 -16.46 5.54
CA VAL A 43 12.84 -17.20 6.82
C VAL A 43 11.55 -18.00 6.89
N TRP A 44 10.44 -17.44 6.42
CA TRP A 44 9.12 -18.10 6.43
C TRP A 44 8.75 -18.74 5.08
N GLY A 45 9.66 -18.80 4.10
CA GLY A 45 9.38 -19.43 2.81
C GLY A 45 9.18 -20.95 2.87
N ASP A 46 9.84 -21.62 3.82
CA ASP A 46 9.85 -23.09 3.97
C ASP A 46 9.17 -23.56 5.28
N GLU A 47 8.35 -22.70 5.90
CA GLU A 47 7.71 -22.92 7.21
C GLU A 47 6.88 -24.22 7.31
N GLN A 48 6.27 -24.67 6.21
CA GLN A 48 5.54 -25.96 6.17
C GLN A 48 6.46 -27.18 6.02
N LYS A 49 7.63 -27.03 5.38
CA LYS A 49 8.57 -28.15 5.15
C LYS A 49 9.36 -28.50 6.41
N ASP A 50 9.69 -27.49 7.21
CA ASP A 50 10.45 -27.65 8.45
C ASP A 50 9.55 -28.01 9.65
N PHE A 51 8.22 -28.03 9.46
CA PHE A 51 7.26 -28.44 10.48
C PHE A 51 7.18 -29.97 10.57
N ASP A 52 7.74 -30.55 11.64
CA ASP A 52 7.75 -32.00 11.87
C ASP A 52 6.84 -32.42 13.03
N CYS A 53 6.22 -33.58 12.89
CA CYS A 53 5.34 -34.18 13.90
C CYS A 53 5.88 -35.58 14.25
N ASN A 54 6.11 -35.85 15.53
CA ASN A 54 6.59 -37.16 16.01
C ASN A 54 5.48 -38.22 15.94
N THR A 55 5.13 -38.65 14.73
CA THR A 55 4.11 -39.66 14.45
C THR A 55 4.42 -40.37 13.14
N ARG A 56 3.98 -41.62 13.00
CA ARG A 56 4.05 -42.38 11.74
C ARG A 56 2.75 -42.31 10.94
N GLN A 57 1.76 -41.57 11.42
CA GLN A 57 0.46 -41.50 10.78
C GLN A 57 0.51 -40.58 9.55
N PRO A 58 0.16 -41.08 8.34
CA PRO A 58 0.19 -40.27 7.14
C PRO A 58 -0.83 -39.13 7.22
N GLY A 59 -0.44 -37.93 6.79
CA GLY A 59 -1.28 -36.74 6.76
C GLY A 59 -1.42 -35.97 8.08
N CYS A 60 -0.91 -36.49 9.21
CA CYS A 60 -0.99 -35.80 10.50
C CYS A 60 -0.28 -34.44 10.48
N THR A 61 0.93 -34.36 9.91
CA THR A 61 1.70 -33.12 9.78
C THR A 61 0.94 -32.02 9.03
N ASN A 62 0.20 -32.37 7.97
CA ASN A 62 -0.58 -31.38 7.20
C ASN A 62 -1.72 -30.80 8.02
N VAL A 63 -2.46 -31.65 8.76
CA VAL A 63 -3.59 -31.21 9.58
C VAL A 63 -3.10 -30.42 10.79
N CYS A 64 -2.02 -30.86 11.43
CA CYS A 64 -1.42 -30.13 12.55
C CYS A 64 -0.90 -28.77 12.09
N TYR A 65 -0.23 -28.69 10.94
CA TYR A 65 0.25 -27.42 10.39
C TYR A 65 -0.91 -26.45 10.13
N ASP A 66 -1.98 -26.90 9.47
CA ASP A 66 -3.16 -26.07 9.18
C ASP A 66 -3.87 -25.60 10.47
N HIS A 67 -3.88 -26.45 11.51
CA HIS A 67 -4.47 -26.10 12.79
C HIS A 67 -3.67 -25.04 13.58
N PHE A 68 -2.34 -25.16 13.61
CA PHE A 68 -1.48 -24.21 14.33
C PHE A 68 -1.23 -22.92 13.54
N PHE A 69 -1.15 -23.01 12.21
CA PHE A 69 -0.86 -21.89 11.30
C PHE A 69 -1.92 -21.79 10.20
N PRO A 70 -3.18 -21.46 10.53
CA PRO A 70 -4.27 -21.33 9.54
C PRO A 70 -3.96 -20.25 8.49
N ILE A 71 -3.23 -19.20 8.87
CA ILE A 71 -2.65 -18.22 7.96
C ILE A 71 -1.22 -17.97 8.44
N SER A 72 -0.24 -18.12 7.55
CA SER A 72 1.14 -17.84 7.91
C SER A 72 1.39 -16.36 8.16
N HIS A 73 2.36 -16.08 9.04
CA HIS A 73 2.71 -14.71 9.42
C HIS A 73 3.09 -13.86 8.20
N ILE A 74 3.81 -14.45 7.24
CA ILE A 74 4.19 -13.73 6.02
C ILE A 74 2.97 -13.32 5.20
N ARG A 75 1.94 -14.16 5.10
CA ARG A 75 0.71 -13.83 4.36
C ARG A 75 -0.06 -12.71 5.06
N LEU A 76 -0.14 -12.73 6.40
CA LEU A 76 -0.77 -11.64 7.16
C LEU A 76 -0.03 -10.31 6.96
N TRP A 77 1.31 -10.32 7.01
CA TRP A 77 2.12 -9.13 6.73
C TRP A 77 1.95 -8.62 5.30
N ALA A 78 1.85 -9.52 4.32
CA ALA A 78 1.58 -9.17 2.94
C ALA A 78 0.22 -8.46 2.80
N LEU A 79 -0.82 -9.02 3.40
CA LEU A 79 -2.15 -8.42 3.41
C LEU A 79 -2.14 -7.06 4.09
N GLN A 80 -1.47 -6.93 5.23
CA GLN A 80 -1.34 -5.66 5.94
C GLN A 80 -0.67 -4.59 5.06
N LEU A 81 0.42 -4.94 4.36
CA LEU A 81 1.08 -4.03 3.42
C LEU A 81 0.16 -3.60 2.27
N ILE A 82 -0.63 -4.52 1.72
CA ILE A 82 -1.62 -4.22 0.67
C ILE A 82 -2.68 -3.24 1.21
N PHE A 83 -3.23 -3.51 2.39
CA PHE A 83 -4.24 -2.65 3.00
C PHE A 83 -3.70 -1.27 3.37
N VAL A 84 -2.46 -1.15 3.86
CA VAL A 84 -1.82 0.15 4.16
C VAL A 84 -1.50 0.95 2.89
N THR A 85 -1.14 0.27 1.80
CA THR A 85 -0.81 0.93 0.53
C THR A 85 -2.05 1.38 -0.25
N CYS A 86 -3.16 0.64 -0.17
CA CYS A 86 -4.39 0.92 -0.92
C CYS A 86 -4.94 2.36 -0.72
N PRO A 87 -5.10 2.90 0.51
CA PRO A 87 -5.52 4.29 0.71
C PRO A 87 -4.56 5.32 0.10
N SER A 88 -3.25 5.01 0.05
CA SER A 88 -2.27 5.89 -0.60
C SER A 88 -2.50 5.96 -2.11
N LEU A 89 -2.74 4.80 -2.74
CA LEU A 89 -3.01 4.71 -4.17
C LEU A 89 -4.33 5.39 -4.53
N LEU A 90 -5.36 5.26 -3.70
CA LEU A 90 -6.65 5.94 -3.90
C LEU A 90 -6.50 7.48 -3.89
N VAL A 91 -5.69 8.03 -2.98
CA VAL A 91 -5.43 9.48 -2.95
C VAL A 91 -4.69 9.94 -4.21
N ILE A 92 -3.67 9.21 -4.66
CA ILE A 92 -2.95 9.53 -5.91
C ILE A 92 -3.89 9.43 -7.10
N MET A 93 -4.70 8.39 -7.16
CA MET A 93 -5.71 8.21 -8.21
C MET A 93 -6.73 9.35 -8.21
N HIS A 94 -7.15 9.83 -7.03
CA HIS A 94 -8.06 10.98 -6.93
C HIS A 94 -7.43 12.27 -7.46
N VAL A 95 -6.13 12.50 -7.20
CA VAL A 95 -5.39 13.64 -7.80
C VAL A 95 -5.29 13.50 -9.31
N ALA A 96 -4.86 12.33 -9.80
CA ALA A 96 -4.75 12.05 -11.24
C ALA A 96 -6.11 12.19 -11.95
N TYR A 97 -7.19 11.75 -11.31
CA TYR A 97 -8.56 11.91 -11.81
C TYR A 97 -8.96 13.40 -11.93
N ARG A 98 -8.60 14.23 -10.95
CA ARG A 98 -8.87 15.67 -11.01
C ARG A 98 -8.06 16.35 -12.11
N GLU A 99 -6.80 15.97 -12.30
CA GLU A 99 -5.96 16.45 -13.41
C GLU A 99 -6.57 16.06 -14.78
N ASP A 100 -7.01 14.82 -14.96
CA ASP A 100 -7.67 14.36 -16.19
C ASP A 100 -8.99 15.11 -16.47
N ARG A 101 -9.78 15.38 -15.42
CA ARG A 101 -11.02 16.16 -15.52
C ARG A 101 -10.75 17.60 -15.97
N GLU A 102 -9.70 18.23 -15.47
CA GLU A 102 -9.32 19.57 -15.92
C GLU A 102 -8.83 19.59 -17.36
N LYS A 103 -8.03 18.59 -17.76
CA LYS A 103 -7.58 18.43 -19.14
C LYS A 103 -8.77 18.31 -20.09
N LYS A 104 -9.73 17.42 -19.80
CA LYS A 104 -10.96 17.25 -20.59
C LYS A 104 -11.84 18.50 -20.61
N ASN A 105 -11.86 19.29 -19.54
CA ASN A 105 -12.59 20.55 -19.51
C ASN A 105 -11.96 21.61 -20.44
N ARG A 106 -10.62 21.71 -20.44
CA ARG A 106 -9.88 22.58 -21.36
C ARG A 106 -10.07 22.18 -22.83
N GLU A 107 -10.08 20.89 -23.12
CA GLU A 107 -10.31 20.38 -24.49
C GLU A 107 -11.71 20.71 -25.01
N LYS A 108 -12.74 20.70 -24.15
CA LYS A 108 -14.13 20.96 -24.56
C LYS A 108 -14.49 22.44 -24.67
N ASN A 109 -14.01 23.25 -23.74
CA ASN A 109 -14.46 24.64 -23.58
C ASN A 109 -13.41 25.68 -24.02
N GLY A 110 -12.27 25.22 -24.59
CA GLY A 110 -11.17 26.08 -25.02
C GLY A 110 -10.30 26.60 -23.86
N GLU A 111 -9.22 27.31 -24.20
CA GLU A 111 -8.22 27.75 -23.22
C GLU A 111 -8.72 28.80 -22.20
N ASN A 112 -9.79 29.53 -22.54
CA ASN A 112 -10.39 30.59 -21.72
C ASN A 112 -11.52 30.10 -20.79
N CYS A 113 -11.73 28.80 -20.64
CA CYS A 113 -12.76 28.26 -19.75
C CYS A 113 -12.38 28.43 -18.26
N PRO A 114 -13.35 28.72 -17.36
CA PRO A 114 -13.11 28.68 -15.92
C PRO A 114 -12.55 27.33 -15.47
N LYS A 115 -11.49 27.35 -14.64
CA LYS A 115 -10.90 26.14 -14.07
C LYS A 115 -11.87 25.49 -13.09
N LEU A 116 -12.01 24.16 -13.18
CA LEU A 116 -12.87 23.39 -12.29
C LEU A 116 -12.32 23.33 -10.85
N TYR A 117 -10.99 23.33 -10.73
CA TYR A 117 -10.30 23.46 -9.46
C TYR A 117 -9.27 24.60 -9.54
N SER A 118 -9.12 25.37 -8.46
CA SER A 118 -8.10 26.42 -8.42
C SER A 118 -6.68 25.85 -8.48
N ASP A 119 -6.50 24.67 -7.87
CA ASP A 119 -5.26 23.91 -7.81
C ASP A 119 -5.59 22.43 -7.61
N THR A 120 -5.13 21.55 -8.51
CA THR A 120 -5.37 20.10 -8.45
C THR A 120 -4.48 19.39 -7.44
N GLY A 121 -3.34 19.97 -7.10
CA GLY A 121 -2.34 19.39 -6.19
C GLY A 121 -2.43 19.91 -4.76
N LYS A 122 -2.99 21.10 -4.54
CA LYS A 122 -3.17 21.62 -3.17
C LYS A 122 -4.25 20.85 -2.43
N LYS A 123 -3.90 20.39 -1.23
CA LYS A 123 -4.79 19.71 -0.28
C LYS A 123 -5.82 20.71 0.30
N HIS A 124 -6.78 21.11 -0.51
CA HIS A 124 -7.90 21.98 -0.12
C HIS A 124 -9.24 21.37 -0.57
N GLY A 125 -10.31 21.67 0.19
CA GLY A 125 -11.65 21.16 -0.07
C GLY A 125 -11.73 19.63 -0.02
N GLY A 126 -12.37 19.00 -1.02
CA GLY A 126 -12.57 17.54 -1.05
C GLY A 126 -11.29 16.70 -1.09
N LEU A 127 -10.16 17.24 -1.56
CA LEU A 127 -8.87 16.52 -1.54
C LEU A 127 -8.31 16.40 -0.12
N TRP A 128 -8.61 17.38 0.75
CA TRP A 128 -8.20 17.33 2.15
C TRP A 128 -8.96 16.26 2.93
N TRP A 129 -10.28 16.15 2.71
CA TRP A 129 -11.11 15.11 3.32
C TRP A 129 -10.71 13.70 2.89
N THR A 130 -10.47 13.47 1.60
CA THR A 130 -9.97 12.17 1.10
C THR A 130 -8.60 11.83 1.70
N TYR A 131 -7.73 12.82 1.86
CA TYR A 131 -6.44 12.63 2.52
C TYR A 131 -6.59 12.29 4.02
N LEU A 132 -7.43 13.02 4.76
CA LEU A 132 -7.69 12.71 6.17
C LEU A 132 -8.31 11.33 6.37
N LEU A 133 -9.30 10.97 5.55
CA LEU A 133 -9.90 9.64 5.55
C LEU A 133 -8.83 8.57 5.30
N SER A 134 -7.89 8.82 4.37
CA SER A 134 -6.79 7.90 4.10
C SER A 134 -5.85 7.72 5.31
N LEU A 135 -5.60 8.78 6.07
CA LEU A 135 -4.77 8.71 7.28
C LEU A 135 -5.48 7.93 8.38
N PHE A 136 -6.78 8.15 8.54
CA PHE A 136 -7.60 7.41 9.50
C PHE A 136 -7.62 5.91 9.20
N PHE A 137 -7.88 5.53 7.94
CA PHE A 137 -7.84 4.11 7.54
C PHE A 137 -6.47 3.49 7.74
N LYS A 138 -5.38 4.18 7.37
CA LYS A 138 -4.02 3.69 7.61
C LYS A 138 -3.75 3.46 9.10
N LEU A 139 -4.16 4.40 9.95
CA LEU A 139 -3.97 4.29 11.39
C LEU A 139 -4.75 3.10 11.96
N ILE A 140 -5.98 2.86 11.50
CA ILE A 140 -6.77 1.69 11.90
C ILE A 140 -6.05 0.39 11.50
N ILE A 141 -5.61 0.28 10.24
CA ILE A 141 -4.95 -0.93 9.72
C ILE A 141 -3.58 -1.17 10.36
N GLU A 142 -2.91 -0.12 10.84
CA GLU A 142 -1.65 -0.24 11.57
C GLU A 142 -1.84 -0.68 13.03
N ILE A 143 -3.00 -0.42 13.62
CA ILE A 143 -3.33 -0.77 15.01
C ILE A 143 -3.99 -2.15 15.11
N LEU A 144 -4.79 -2.54 14.12
CA LEU A 144 -5.38 -3.89 13.99
C LEU A 144 -4.34 -4.90 13.49
#